data_AF-A0A2E8CYQ7-F1
#
_entry.id   AF-A0A2E8CYQ7-F1
#
_cell.length_a   1.000
_cell.length_b   1.000
_cell.length_c   1.000
_cell.angle_alpha   90.00
_cell.angle_beta   90.00
_cell.angle_gamma   90.00
#
_symmetry.space_group_name_H-M   'P 1'
#
loop_
_entity.id
_entity.type
_entity.pdbx_description
1 polymer ?
#
loop_
_entity_poly.entity_id
_entity_poly.type
_entity_poly.pdbx_seq_one_letter_code
_entity_poly.pdbx_strand_id
1 'polypeptide(L)'
;MDNRNAKIGMVLFIIYLAMYGGFVFLNAFRADVMEMTPIAGVNLAILYGFALIVAAFVLALLYGFLCKSDEQGKPAREGDK
;
A
#
# COMPACT_ATOMS: atom_id res chain seq x y z
N MET A 1 5.79 -21.92 5.47
CA MET A 1 5.61 -20.49 5.18
C MET A 1 6.95 -19.81 5.34
N ASP A 2 7.58 -19.38 4.25
CA ASP A 2 8.83 -18.62 4.31
C ASP A 2 8.62 -17.35 5.14
N ASN A 3 9.24 -17.31 6.32
CA ASN A 3 9.08 -16.25 7.33
C ASN A 3 9.45 -14.86 6.78
N ARG A 4 10.28 -14.79 5.72
CA ARG A 4 10.66 -13.52 5.08
C ARG A 4 9.52 -12.85 4.31
N ASN A 5 8.75 -13.60 3.52
CA ASN A 5 7.65 -13.02 2.74
C ASN A 5 6.56 -12.47 3.66
N ALA A 6 6.30 -13.17 4.77
CA ALA A 6 5.40 -12.69 5.83
C ALA A 6 5.89 -11.39 6.48
N LYS A 7 7.20 -11.24 6.70
CA LYS A 7 7.80 -9.99 7.23
C LYS A 7 7.67 -8.82 6.24
N ILE A 8 7.92 -9.07 4.95
CA ILE A 8 7.77 -8.03 3.91
C ILE A 8 6.31 -7.59 3.82
N GLY A 9 5.37 -8.53 3.79
CA GLY A 9 3.94 -8.23 3.79
C GLY A 9 3.50 -7.44 5.02
N MET A 10 4.02 -7.80 6.21
CA MET A 10 3.73 -7.09 7.46
C MET A 10 4.24 -5.64 7.44
N VAL A 11 5.45 -5.39 6.93
CA VAL A 11 6.00 -4.02 6.81
C VAL A 11 5.15 -3.18 5.85
N LEU A 12 4.81 -3.72 4.68
CA LEU A 12 3.96 -3.01 3.70
C LEU A 12 2.56 -2.75 4.26
N PHE A 13 2.01 -3.69 5.03
CA PHE A 13 0.76 -3.52 5.74
C PHE A 13 0.81 -2.39 6.76
N ILE A 14 1.86 -2.31 7.58
CA ILE A 14 2.03 -1.23 8.56
C ILE A 14 2.16 0.14 7.87
N ILE A 15 2.89 0.21 6.74
CA ILE A 15 2.99 1.44 5.94
C ILE A 15 1.62 1.88 5.44
N TYR A 16 0.85 0.94 4.86
CA TYR A 16 -0.51 1.22 4.41
C TYR A 16 -1.42 1.65 5.55
N LEU A 17 -1.35 0.95 6.69
CA LEU A 17 -2.13 1.25 7.89
C LEU A 17 -1.84 2.67 8.40
N ALA A 18 -0.57 3.08 8.41
CA ALA A 18 -0.18 4.42 8.82
C ALA A 18 -0.73 5.51 7.86
N MET A 19 -0.64 5.28 6.55
CA MET A 19 -1.23 6.18 5.56
C MET A 19 -2.75 6.29 5.71
N TYR A 20 -3.43 5.15 5.83
CA TYR A 20 -4.89 5.11 6.01
C TYR A 20 -5.31 5.76 7.33
N GLY A 21 -4.60 5.46 8.43
CA GLY A 21 -4.81 6.08 9.73
C GLY A 21 -4.61 7.59 9.69
N GLY A 22 -3.58 8.08 9.01
CA GLY A 22 -3.35 9.50 8.79
C GLY A 22 -4.49 10.17 8.01
N PHE A 23 -5.01 9.50 6.97
CA PHE A 23 -6.18 9.96 6.24
C PHE A 23 -7.43 10.02 7.13
N VAL A 24 -7.72 8.96 7.87
CA VAL A 24 -8.87 8.90 8.79
C VAL A 24 -8.74 9.98 9.88
N PHE A 25 -7.54 10.19 10.40
CA PHE A 25 -7.26 11.25 11.38
C PHE A 25 -7.49 12.65 10.78
N LEU A 26 -6.98 12.91 9.57
CA LEU A 26 -7.24 14.17 8.87
C LEU A 26 -8.74 14.39 8.62
N ASN A 27 -9.48 13.35 8.20
CA ASN A 27 -10.94 13.41 8.07
C ASN A 27 -11.62 13.73 9.41
N ALA A 28 -11.20 13.07 10.48
CA ALA A 28 -11.86 13.16 11.78
C ALA A 28 -11.66 14.52 12.47
N PHE A 29 -10.48 15.13 12.34
CA PHE A 29 -10.15 16.39 13.04
C PHE A 29 -10.33 17.64 12.20
N ARG A 30 -10.37 17.51 10.87
CA ARG A 30 -10.40 18.63 9.93
C ARG A 30 -11.39 18.36 8.79
N ALA A 31 -12.61 17.98 9.15
CA ALA A 31 -13.71 17.85 8.19
C ALA A 31 -14.01 19.15 7.43
N ASP A 32 -13.80 20.33 8.05
CA ASP A 32 -14.01 21.64 7.43
C ASP A 32 -13.13 21.90 6.18
N VAL A 33 -11.90 21.35 6.11
CA VAL A 33 -11.07 21.47 4.89
C VAL A 33 -11.47 20.47 3.80
N MET A 34 -12.34 19.50 4.10
CA MET A 34 -12.91 18.59 3.11
C MET A 34 -14.10 19.19 2.36
N GLU A 35 -14.87 20.10 2.95
CA GLU A 35 -15.90 20.82 2.19
C GLU A 35 -15.34 21.77 1.14
N MET A 36 -14.07 22.16 1.26
CA MET A 36 -13.38 22.92 0.23
C MET A 36 -13.26 22.06 -1.04
N THR A 37 -13.77 22.58 -2.15
CA THR A 37 -13.75 21.96 -3.49
C THR A 37 -12.73 22.67 -4.39
N PRO A 38 -11.41 22.53 -4.15
CA PRO A 38 -10.41 23.34 -4.84
C PRO A 38 -10.20 22.97 -6.32
N ILE A 39 -10.62 21.78 -6.78
CA ILE A 39 -10.41 21.34 -8.16
C ILE A 39 -11.70 20.72 -8.72
N ALA A 40 -12.24 21.35 -9.77
CA ALA A 40 -13.35 20.85 -10.59
C ALA A 40 -14.66 20.45 -9.83
N GLY A 41 -14.88 20.97 -8.62
CA GLY A 41 -16.05 20.61 -7.79
C GLY A 41 -15.91 19.29 -7.03
N VAL A 42 -14.73 18.65 -7.05
CA VAL A 42 -14.48 17.39 -6.37
C VAL A 42 -14.00 17.67 -4.93
N ASN A 43 -14.65 17.03 -3.96
CA ASN A 43 -14.32 17.14 -2.54
C ASN A 43 -12.91 16.60 -2.28
N LEU A 44 -12.14 17.30 -1.45
CA LEU A 44 -10.76 16.92 -1.10
C LEU A 44 -10.69 15.49 -0.55
N ALA A 45 -11.72 15.02 0.15
CA ALA A 45 -11.86 13.65 0.62
C ALA A 45 -11.76 12.61 -0.51
N ILE A 46 -12.37 12.89 -1.67
CA ILE A 46 -12.37 11.99 -2.83
C ILE A 46 -10.96 11.93 -3.44
N LEU A 47 -10.26 13.06 -3.51
CA LEU A 47 -8.90 13.14 -4.02
C LEU A 47 -7.91 12.34 -3.15
N TYR A 48 -8.01 12.51 -1.83
CA TYR A 48 -7.19 11.74 -0.88
C TYR A 48 -7.59 10.25 -0.83
N GLY A 49 -8.88 9.92 -1.00
CA GLY A 49 -9.35 8.55 -1.16
C GLY A 49 -8.74 7.87 -2.40
N PHE A 50 -8.69 8.58 -3.53
CA PHE A 50 -8.00 8.12 -4.74
C PHE A 50 -6.50 7.93 -4.51
N ALA A 51 -5.86 8.85 -3.79
CA ALA A 51 -4.44 8.72 -3.42
C ALA A 51 -4.17 7.45 -2.59
N LEU A 52 -5.07 7.09 -1.67
CA LEU A 52 -4.97 5.84 -0.89
C LEU A 52 -5.13 4.58 -1.75
N ILE A 53 -6.02 4.59 -2.73
CA ILE A 53 -6.19 3.48 -3.68
C ILE A 53 -4.91 3.28 -4.49
N VAL A 54 -4.36 4.38 -5.03
CA VAL A 54 -3.09 4.34 -5.78
C VAL A 54 -1.95 3.82 -4.89
N ALA A 55 -1.87 4.29 -3.65
CA ALA A 55 -0.84 3.82 -2.71
C ALA A 55 -0.97 2.32 -2.39
N ALA A 56 -2.19 1.82 -2.15
CA ALA A 56 -2.44 0.39 -1.95
C ALA A 56 -1.99 -0.42 -3.17
N PHE A 57 -2.29 0.06 -4.37
CA PHE A 57 -1.94 -0.61 -5.62
C PHE A 57 -0.42 -0.67 -5.81
N VAL A 58 0.29 0.44 -5.56
CA VAL A 58 1.75 0.50 -5.60
C VAL A 58 2.38 -0.46 -4.59
N LEU A 59 1.88 -0.50 -3.36
CA LEU A 59 2.36 -1.42 -2.32
C LEU A 59 2.14 -2.89 -2.72
N ALA A 60 1.02 -3.22 -3.36
CA ALA A 60 0.74 -4.57 -3.86
C ALA A 60 1.71 -4.97 -4.98
N LEU A 61 1.98 -4.07 -5.94
CA LEU A 61 2.97 -4.30 -6.99
C LEU A 61 4.38 -4.47 -6.42
N LEU A 62 4.75 -3.65 -5.44
CA LEU A 62 6.03 -3.77 -4.74
C LEU A 62 6.14 -5.12 -4.02
N TYR A 63 5.12 -5.55 -3.28
CA TYR A 63 5.11 -6.86 -2.64
C TYR A 63 5.33 -7.99 -3.64
N GLY A 64 4.61 -7.96 -4.78
CA GLY A 64 4.73 -8.95 -5.84
C GLY A 64 6.12 -8.96 -6.48
N PHE A 65 6.72 -7.79 -6.69
CA PHE A 65 8.08 -7.69 -7.22
C PHE A 65 9.13 -8.21 -6.24
N LEU A 66 9.07 -7.78 -4.97
CA LEU A 66 10.01 -8.22 -3.93
C LEU A 66 9.92 -9.73 -3.67
N CYS A 67 8.71 -10.30 -3.60
CA CYS A 67 8.56 -11.75 -3.43
C CYS A 67 9.08 -12.53 -4.64
N LYS A 68 8.92 -12.00 -5.87
CA LYS A 68 9.41 -12.66 -7.09
C LYS A 68 10.94 -12.64 -7.22
N SER A 69 11.60 -11.56 -6.79
CA SER A 69 13.06 -11.50 -6.71
C SER A 69 13.64 -12.51 -5.73
N ASP A 70 12.93 -12.78 -4.63
CA ASP A 70 13.33 -13.78 -3.64
C ASP A 70 13.24 -15.23 -4.16
N GLU A 71 12.29 -15.54 -5.06
CA GLU A 71 12.18 -16.85 -5.69
C GLU A 71 13.28 -17.12 -6.74
N GLN A 72 13.71 -16.09 -7.48
CA GLN A 72 14.77 -16.22 -8.51
C GLN A 72 16.16 -16.50 -7.91
N GLY A 73 16.37 -16.22 -6.62
CA GLY A 73 17.60 -16.54 -5.89
C GLY A 73 17.69 -18.00 -5.43
N LYS A 74 16.65 -18.82 -5.65
CA LYS A 74 16.69 -20.26 -5.36
C LYS A 74 17.25 -20.97 -6.60
N PRO A 75 18.54 -21.38 -6.63
CA PRO A 75 19.03 -22.15 -7.75
C PRO A 75 18.13 -23.38 -7.86
N ALA A 76 17.60 -23.61 -9.06
CA ALA A 76 16.88 -24.82 -9.39
C ALA A 76 17.80 -25.99 -9.00
N ARG A 77 17.55 -26.61 -7.84
CA ARG A 77 18.13 -27.91 -7.54
C ARG A 77 17.41 -28.87 -8.47
N GLU A 78 18.01 -29.03 -9.63
CA GLU A 78 18.30 -30.32 -10.25
C GLU A 78 17.38 -31.42 -9.73
N GLY A 79 16.24 -31.57 -10.42
CA GLY A 79 15.62 -32.87 -10.53
C GLY A 79 16.52 -33.73 -11.43
N ASP A 80 17.56 -34.30 -10.83
CA ASP A 80 18.17 -35.53 -11.33
C ASP A 80 17.66 -36.69 -10.45
N LYS A 81 17.06 -37.65 -11.15
CA LYS A 81 16.45 -38.94 -10.76
C LYS A 81 15.02 -38.95 -10.23
#